data_AF-A0A0D2NU01-F1
#
_entry.id   AF-A0A0D2NU01-F1
#
_cell.length_a   1.000
_cell.length_b   1.000
_cell.length_c   1.000
_cell.angle_alpha   90.00
_cell.angle_beta   90.00
_cell.angle_gamma   90.00
#
_symmetry.space_group_name_H-M   'P 1'
#
loop_
_entity.id
_entity.type
_entity.pdbx_description
1 polymer ?
#
loop_
_entity_poly.entity_id
_entity_poly.type
_entity_poly.pdbx_seq_one_letter_code
_entity_poly.pdbx_strand_id
1 'polypeptide(L)'
;MRPNTIHAVYTPTSCVTHGGHFYSTSTMRDTLAGMYHTAVLHQLITNTDHPPAYAAIRRLVDLFHCGLVEGRISNDDQARSHIPDVGTVEGLVDLLSTCTITMLLGVLDFRVYGTEKMPPHANRMWELHDDTPLPLNERLENQYSRGQCTEILDW
;
A
#
# COMPACT_ATOMS: atom_id res chain seq x y z
N MET A 1 -1.79 -2.76 17.30
CA MET A 1 -0.98 -3.98 17.09
C MET A 1 0.06 -3.66 16.03
N ARG A 2 1.25 -4.27 16.07
CA ARG A 2 2.22 -4.11 14.98
C ARG A 2 1.67 -4.75 13.69
N PRO A 3 2.14 -4.33 12.51
CA PRO A 3 1.78 -5.02 11.27
C PRO A 3 2.12 -6.51 11.35
N ASN A 4 1.39 -7.33 10.59
CA ASN A 4 1.61 -8.78 10.51
C ASN A 4 1.56 -9.53 11.88
N THR A 5 0.90 -8.96 12.89
CA THR A 5 0.73 -9.60 14.21
C THR A 5 -0.52 -10.48 14.22
N ILE A 6 -0.31 -11.80 14.35
CA ILE A 6 -1.40 -12.77 14.58
C ILE A 6 -2.05 -12.48 15.93
N HIS A 7 -3.37 -12.36 15.96
CA HIS A 7 -4.13 -12.10 17.18
C HIS A 7 -5.50 -12.78 17.11
N ALA A 8 -6.07 -13.04 18.29
CA ALA A 8 -7.44 -13.48 18.46
C ALA A 8 -8.09 -12.59 19.52
N VAL A 9 -9.38 -12.31 19.36
CA VAL A 9 -10.15 -11.44 20.27
C VAL A 9 -11.24 -12.27 20.93
N TYR A 10 -11.33 -12.18 22.27
CA TYR A 10 -12.37 -12.83 23.06
C TYR A 10 -13.07 -11.79 23.94
N THR A 11 -14.39 -11.75 23.87
CA THR A 11 -15.23 -10.79 24.58
C THR A 11 -16.09 -11.52 25.63
N PRO A 12 -15.61 -11.66 26.89
CA PRO A 12 -16.31 -12.43 27.92
C PRO A 12 -17.57 -11.75 28.47
N THR A 13 -17.67 -10.44 28.33
CA THR A 13 -18.79 -9.62 28.83
C THR A 13 -19.13 -8.54 27.80
N SER A 14 -20.37 -8.06 27.78
CA SER A 14 -20.79 -6.98 26.89
C SER A 14 -19.86 -5.77 27.00
N CYS A 15 -19.21 -5.41 25.89
CA CYS A 15 -18.31 -4.26 25.81
C CYS A 15 -18.46 -3.52 24.48
N VAL A 16 -18.10 -2.24 24.47
CA VAL A 16 -17.94 -1.43 23.27
C VAL A 16 -16.49 -0.97 23.18
N THR A 17 -15.85 -1.14 22.02
CA THR A 17 -14.44 -0.79 21.80
C THR A 17 -14.30 0.14 20.60
N HIS A 18 -13.39 1.10 20.68
CA HIS A 18 -12.99 1.95 19.56
C HIS A 18 -11.56 1.61 19.14
N GLY A 19 -11.32 1.49 17.84
CA GLY A 19 -10.02 1.17 17.28
C GLY A 19 -9.81 1.82 15.91
N GLY A 20 -8.56 1.81 15.43
CA GLY A 20 -8.19 2.33 14.12
C GLY A 20 -6.91 1.67 13.61
N HIS A 21 -6.67 1.85 12.31
CA HIS A 21 -5.51 1.33 11.60
C HIS A 21 -4.73 2.50 10.96
N PHE A 22 -3.40 2.42 10.98
CA PHE A 22 -2.53 3.38 10.32
C PHE A 22 -1.28 2.68 9.78
N TYR A 23 -0.62 3.29 8.79
CA TYR A 23 0.69 2.88 8.32
C TYR A 23 1.78 3.73 8.98
N SER A 24 2.91 3.10 9.30
CA SER A 24 4.10 3.77 9.80
C SER A 24 5.28 3.39 8.93
N THR A 25 6.05 4.39 8.50
CA THR A 25 7.30 4.23 7.75
C THR A 25 8.21 3.20 8.39
N SER A 26 8.40 3.28 9.71
CA SER A 26 9.30 2.39 10.48
C SER A 26 8.93 0.90 10.49
N THR A 27 7.74 0.54 9.97
CA THR A 27 7.24 -0.84 9.95
C THR A 27 6.84 -1.30 8.55
N MET A 28 7.24 -0.57 7.50
CA MET A 28 6.79 -0.86 6.13
C MET A 28 7.29 -2.21 5.61
N ARG A 29 8.42 -2.70 6.11
CA ARG A 29 8.88 -4.07 5.84
C ARG A 29 7.92 -5.15 6.35
N ASP A 30 7.37 -4.96 7.55
CA ASP A 30 6.41 -5.90 8.15
C ASP A 30 5.05 -5.79 7.45
N THR A 31 4.67 -4.57 7.05
CA THR A 31 3.51 -4.32 6.19
C THR A 31 3.64 -5.05 4.86
N LEU A 32 4.79 -4.95 4.18
CA LEU A 32 5.04 -5.65 2.91
C LEU A 32 4.90 -7.17 3.11
N ALA A 33 5.55 -7.72 4.14
CA ALA A 33 5.45 -9.14 4.45
C ALA A 33 3.98 -9.56 4.66
N GLY A 34 3.22 -8.82 5.48
CA GLY A 34 1.81 -9.09 5.73
C GLY A 34 0.95 -9.00 4.47
N MET A 35 1.16 -7.97 3.64
CA MET A 35 0.44 -7.80 2.37
C MET A 35 0.74 -8.92 1.39
N TYR A 36 2.02 -9.27 1.21
CA TYR A 36 2.43 -10.36 0.33
C TYR A 36 1.90 -11.72 0.80
N HIS A 37 2.02 -12.01 2.10
CA HIS A 37 1.46 -13.23 2.68
C HIS A 37 -0.05 -13.32 2.49
N THR A 38 -0.77 -12.22 2.70
CA THR A 38 -2.22 -12.18 2.48
C THR A 38 -2.54 -12.41 1.00
N ALA A 39 -1.87 -11.68 0.10
CA ALA A 39 -2.05 -11.75 -1.35
C ALA A 39 -1.80 -13.14 -1.93
N VAL A 40 -0.65 -13.75 -1.59
CA VAL A 40 -0.16 -14.98 -2.24
C VAL A 40 -0.67 -16.24 -1.57
N LEU A 41 -0.75 -16.28 -0.23
CA LEU A 41 -1.06 -17.51 0.48
C LEU A 41 -2.57 -17.78 0.60
N HIS A 42 -3.42 -16.88 0.13
CA HIS A 42 -4.89 -16.99 0.08
C HIS A 42 -5.55 -17.39 1.42
N GLN A 43 -4.81 -17.32 2.53
CA GLN A 43 -5.35 -17.51 3.86
C GLN A 43 -5.96 -16.20 4.30
N LEU A 44 -7.28 -16.17 4.24
CA LEU A 44 -8.17 -15.07 4.61
C LEU A 44 -8.06 -14.81 6.13
N ILE A 45 -6.92 -14.30 6.60
CA ILE A 45 -6.70 -14.03 8.03
C ILE A 45 -7.44 -12.75 8.46
N THR A 46 -7.97 -11.96 7.52
CA THR A 46 -8.77 -10.77 7.86
C THR A 46 -10.08 -10.72 7.06
N ASN A 47 -11.17 -10.34 7.74
CA ASN A 47 -12.52 -10.29 7.19
C ASN A 47 -12.81 -9.00 6.39
N THR A 48 -11.80 -8.16 6.10
CA THR A 48 -12.06 -6.86 5.49
C THR A 48 -10.87 -6.41 4.64
N ASP A 49 -11.09 -6.36 3.32
CA ASP A 49 -10.26 -5.55 2.44
C ASP A 49 -10.60 -4.07 2.68
N HIS A 50 -9.59 -3.22 2.79
CA HIS A 50 -9.75 -1.79 3.00
C HIS A 50 -9.12 -1.02 1.84
N PRO A 51 -9.79 -0.92 0.67
CA PRO A 51 -9.27 -0.16 -0.46
C PRO A 51 -8.79 1.27 -0.16
N PRO A 52 -9.40 2.03 0.78
CA PRO A 52 -8.87 3.35 1.18
C PRO A 52 -7.44 3.30 1.74
N ALA A 53 -7.00 2.15 2.26
CA ALA A 53 -5.65 1.96 2.79
C ALA A 53 -4.59 2.09 1.68
N TYR A 54 -4.89 1.75 0.43
CA TYR A 54 -3.97 1.95 -0.70
C TYR A 54 -3.72 3.43 -0.99
N ALA A 55 -4.69 4.31 -0.72
CA ALA A 55 -4.50 5.76 -0.83
C ALA A 55 -3.48 6.27 0.20
N ALA A 56 -3.44 5.69 1.40
CA ALA A 56 -2.46 6.06 2.42
C ALA A 56 -1.02 5.69 2.03
N ILE A 57 -0.82 4.53 1.40
CA ILE A 57 0.50 4.09 0.92
C ILE A 57 1.00 5.01 -0.20
N ARG A 58 0.14 5.38 -1.15
CA ARG A 58 0.47 6.34 -2.22
C ARG A 58 0.88 7.71 -1.65
N ARG A 59 0.19 8.19 -0.61
CA ARG A 59 0.54 9.43 0.09
C ARG A 59 1.87 9.34 0.84
N LEU A 60 2.26 8.18 1.35
CA LEU A 60 3.59 7.98 1.92
C LEU A 60 4.67 8.11 0.84
N VAL A 61 4.47 7.51 -0.34
CA VAL A 61 5.40 7.67 -1.48
C VAL A 61 5.48 9.12 -1.92
N ASP A 62 4.35 9.83 -2.01
CA ASP A 62 4.33 11.25 -2.33
C ASP A 62 5.15 12.07 -1.32
N LEU A 63 4.99 11.79 -0.03
CA LEU A 63 5.79 12.41 1.03
C LEU A 63 7.29 12.11 0.89
N PHE A 64 7.65 10.86 0.54
CA PHE A 64 9.05 10.47 0.35
C PHE A 64 9.66 11.18 -0.86
N HIS A 65 8.92 11.26 -1.97
CA HIS A 65 9.31 11.98 -3.17
C HIS A 65 9.53 13.47 -2.89
N CYS A 66 8.58 14.10 -2.19
CA CYS A 66 8.70 15.50 -1.75
C CYS A 66 9.96 15.77 -0.93
N GLY A 67 10.32 14.86 -0.03
CA GLY A 67 11.41 15.06 0.90
C GLY A 67 12.79 14.65 0.36
N LEU A 68 12.87 13.54 -0.35
CA LEU A 68 14.13 12.98 -0.85
C LEU A 68 14.51 13.60 -2.20
N VAL A 69 13.58 13.56 -3.17
CA VAL A 69 13.87 13.95 -4.55
C VAL A 69 13.74 15.46 -4.75
N GLU A 70 12.64 16.05 -4.30
CA GLU A 70 12.35 17.46 -4.58
C GLU A 70 12.90 18.43 -3.53
N GLY A 71 13.36 17.91 -2.38
CA GLY A 71 13.92 18.72 -1.28
C GLY A 71 12.93 19.72 -0.68
N ARG A 72 11.62 19.47 -0.79
CA ARG A 72 10.55 20.36 -0.29
C ARG A 72 10.36 20.30 1.23
N ILE A 73 10.97 19.33 1.90
CA ILE A 73 10.81 19.11 3.35
C ILE A 73 12.14 19.43 4.03
N SER A 74 12.16 20.47 4.84
CA SER A 74 13.35 20.88 5.60
C SER A 74 13.68 19.90 6.72
N ASN A 75 14.93 19.89 7.19
CA ASN A 75 15.34 19.02 8.30
C ASN A 75 14.65 19.36 9.64
N ASP A 76 14.23 20.61 9.81
CA ASP A 76 13.51 21.07 11.02
C ASP A 76 11.99 20.83 10.92
N ASP A 77 11.49 20.37 9.77
CA ASP A 77 10.08 20.08 9.57
C ASP A 77 9.68 18.79 10.32
N GLN A 78 8.55 18.81 11.02
CA GLN A 78 8.02 17.64 11.70
C GLN A 78 7.78 16.46 10.74
N ALA A 79 7.42 16.75 9.48
CA ALA A 79 7.22 15.75 8.44
C ALA A 79 8.50 14.95 8.12
N ARG A 80 9.69 15.49 8.42
CA ARG A 80 10.97 14.80 8.22
C ARG A 80 11.05 13.47 8.97
N SER A 81 10.41 13.40 10.15
CA SER A 81 10.34 12.21 10.99
C SER A 81 9.56 11.05 10.36
N HIS A 82 8.75 11.33 9.33
CA HIS A 82 7.99 10.33 8.59
C HIS A 82 8.72 9.84 7.34
N ILE A 83 9.81 10.49 6.91
CA ILE A 83 10.63 10.06 5.78
C ILE A 83 11.70 9.09 6.28
N PRO A 84 11.89 7.93 5.63
CA PRO A 84 12.90 6.96 6.06
C PRO A 84 14.32 7.54 5.99
N ASP A 85 15.15 7.20 6.97
CA ASP A 85 16.57 7.57 6.96
C ASP A 85 17.39 6.55 6.16
N VAL A 86 17.65 6.87 4.90
CA VAL A 86 18.44 6.04 3.97
C VAL A 86 19.91 5.88 4.38
N GLY A 87 20.40 6.67 5.35
CA GLY A 87 21.70 6.45 5.97
C GLY A 87 21.75 5.21 6.87
N THR A 88 20.59 4.65 7.23
CA THR A 88 20.45 3.44 8.04
C THR A 88 19.96 2.28 7.18
N VAL A 89 20.35 1.06 7.55
CA VAL A 89 19.86 -0.16 6.87
C VAL A 89 18.35 -0.27 7.06
N GLU A 90 17.85 0.03 8.25
CA GLU A 90 16.44 0.01 8.59
C GLU A 90 15.64 0.97 7.71
N GLY A 91 16.06 2.22 7.61
CA GLY A 91 15.38 3.21 6.78
C GLY A 91 15.46 2.88 5.30
N LEU A 92 16.59 2.37 4.80
CA LEU A 92 16.70 1.90 3.41
C LEU A 92 15.73 0.75 3.14
N VAL A 93 15.64 -0.24 4.03
CA VAL A 93 14.72 -1.38 3.89
C VAL A 93 13.26 -0.91 3.93
N ASP A 94 12.92 0.04 4.79
CA ASP A 94 11.57 0.59 4.90
C ASP A 94 11.19 1.41 3.65
N LEU A 95 12.14 2.16 3.06
CA LEU A 95 11.97 2.84 1.78
C LEU A 95 11.70 1.84 0.65
N LEU A 96 12.60 0.86 0.47
CA LEU A 96 12.49 -0.15 -0.57
C LEU A 96 11.21 -0.98 -0.43
N SER A 97 10.81 -1.30 0.79
CA SER A 97 9.55 -2.00 1.07
C SER A 97 8.34 -1.17 0.63
N THR A 98 8.33 0.13 0.93
CA THR A 98 7.25 1.04 0.54
C THR A 98 7.15 1.20 -0.98
N CYS A 99 8.28 1.37 -1.67
CA CYS A 99 8.32 1.42 -3.13
C CYS A 99 7.86 0.10 -3.75
N THR A 100 8.30 -1.04 -3.20
CA THR A 100 7.89 -2.38 -3.66
C THR A 100 6.38 -2.57 -3.55
N ILE A 101 5.79 -2.24 -2.40
CA ILE A 101 4.32 -2.31 -2.23
C ILE A 101 3.64 -1.43 -3.27
N THR A 102 4.06 -0.17 -3.41
CA THR A 102 3.43 0.80 -4.31
C THR A 102 3.51 0.36 -5.77
N MET A 103 4.66 -0.16 -6.20
CA MET A 103 4.81 -0.71 -7.54
C MET A 103 3.87 -1.89 -7.78
N LEU A 104 3.66 -2.71 -6.75
CA LEU A 104 2.81 -3.89 -6.81
C LEU A 104 1.35 -3.64 -6.42
N LEU A 105 0.91 -2.41 -6.07
CA LEU A 105 -0.45 -2.17 -5.56
C LEU A 105 -1.55 -2.71 -6.48
N GLY A 106 -1.43 -2.51 -7.80
CA GLY A 106 -2.39 -3.07 -8.75
C GLY A 106 -2.36 -4.60 -8.88
N VAL A 107 -1.29 -5.25 -8.43
CA VAL A 107 -1.14 -6.72 -8.38
C VAL A 107 -1.57 -7.26 -7.02
N LEU A 108 -1.38 -6.51 -5.94
CA LEU A 108 -1.75 -6.92 -4.59
C LEU A 108 -3.24 -6.68 -4.28
N ASP A 109 -3.96 -6.00 -5.17
CA ASP A 109 -5.39 -5.76 -5.05
C ASP A 109 -6.21 -6.98 -5.52
N PHE A 110 -6.85 -7.66 -4.56
CA PHE A 110 -7.65 -8.85 -4.84
C PHE A 110 -8.83 -8.61 -5.77
N ARG A 111 -9.34 -7.38 -5.86
CA ARG A 111 -10.44 -7.05 -6.78
C ARG A 111 -10.05 -7.38 -8.21
N VAL A 112 -8.76 -7.25 -8.57
CA VAL A 112 -8.23 -7.56 -9.90
C VAL A 112 -8.37 -9.04 -10.28
N TYR A 113 -8.46 -9.93 -9.30
CA TYR A 113 -8.65 -11.36 -9.51
C TYR A 113 -10.09 -11.83 -9.30
N GLY A 114 -10.99 -10.92 -8.89
CA GLY A 114 -12.40 -11.22 -8.64
C GLY A 114 -13.14 -11.52 -9.95
N THR A 115 -13.94 -12.58 -9.95
CA THR A 115 -14.71 -13.03 -11.12
C THR A 115 -16.10 -12.39 -11.22
N GLU A 116 -16.32 -11.21 -10.61
CA GLU A 116 -17.64 -10.57 -10.67
C GLU A 116 -18.02 -10.26 -12.12
N LYS A 117 -19.27 -10.63 -12.46
CA LYS A 117 -19.76 -10.84 -13.83
C LYS A 117 -19.45 -9.66 -14.73
N MET A 118 -18.56 -9.92 -15.69
CA MET A 118 -18.30 -9.08 -16.83
C MET A 118 -19.60 -8.52 -17.45
N PRO A 119 -19.67 -7.20 -17.69
CA PRO A 119 -20.73 -6.64 -18.50
C PRO A 119 -20.72 -7.26 -19.92
N PRO A 120 -21.85 -7.28 -20.64
CA PRO A 120 -21.94 -7.85 -21.99
C PRO A 120 -20.95 -7.26 -23.03
N HIS A 121 -20.30 -6.14 -22.71
CA HIS A 121 -19.31 -5.43 -23.52
C HIS A 121 -17.84 -5.87 -23.27
N ALA A 122 -17.61 -6.90 -22.44
CA ALA A 122 -16.28 -7.39 -22.07
C ALA A 122 -15.41 -7.86 -23.26
N ASN A 123 -16.02 -8.27 -24.38
CA ASN A 123 -15.27 -8.66 -25.58
C ASN A 123 -14.31 -7.56 -26.08
N ARG A 124 -14.69 -6.28 -25.97
CA ARG A 124 -13.84 -5.16 -26.41
C ARG A 124 -12.67 -4.90 -25.46
N MET A 125 -12.83 -5.19 -24.17
CA MET A 125 -11.77 -5.02 -23.16
C MET A 125 -10.76 -6.17 -23.20
N TRP A 126 -11.21 -7.38 -23.54
CA TRP A 126 -10.34 -8.53 -23.84
C TRP A 126 -9.44 -8.28 -25.05
N GLU A 127 -9.98 -7.71 -26.13
CA GLU A 127 -9.18 -7.32 -27.31
C GLU A 127 -8.12 -6.25 -26.99
N LEU A 128 -8.36 -5.43 -25.96
CA LEU A 128 -7.45 -4.38 -25.51
C LEU A 128 -6.53 -4.83 -24.35
N HIS A 129 -6.65 -6.08 -23.90
CA HIS A 129 -5.95 -6.63 -22.74
C HIS A 129 -6.08 -5.77 -21.46
N ASP A 130 -7.18 -5.02 -21.33
CA ASP A 130 -7.42 -4.08 -20.22
C ASP A 130 -8.62 -4.51 -19.39
N ASP A 131 -8.52 -5.69 -18.78
CA ASP A 131 -9.64 -6.37 -18.12
C ASP A 131 -9.65 -6.19 -16.59
N THR A 132 -9.09 -5.09 -16.10
CA THR A 132 -9.07 -4.82 -14.66
C THR A 132 -10.39 -4.20 -14.20
N PRO A 133 -11.01 -4.70 -13.11
CA PRO A 133 -12.20 -4.09 -12.52
C PRO A 133 -11.87 -2.82 -11.71
N LEU A 134 -10.60 -2.41 -11.65
CA LEU A 134 -10.20 -1.19 -10.96
C LEU A 134 -10.68 0.07 -11.71
N PRO A 135 -11.29 1.04 -11.01
CA PRO A 135 -11.65 2.33 -11.59
C PRO A 135 -10.46 3.04 -12.24
N LEU A 136 -10.70 3.76 -13.35
CA LEU A 136 -9.65 4.45 -14.11
C LEU A 136 -8.85 5.43 -13.24
N ASN A 137 -9.50 6.17 -12.35
CA ASN A 137 -8.82 7.10 -11.44
C ASN A 137 -7.84 6.37 -10.51
N GLU A 138 -8.22 5.23 -9.94
CA GLU A 138 -7.31 4.45 -9.09
C GLU A 138 -6.11 3.92 -9.88
N ARG A 139 -6.32 3.54 -11.14
CA ARG A 139 -5.24 3.09 -12.03
C ARG A 139 -4.26 4.21 -12.36
N LEU A 140 -4.77 5.41 -12.66
CA LEU A 140 -3.94 6.59 -12.92
C LEU A 140 -3.13 6.99 -11.68
N GLU A 141 -3.74 6.96 -10.51
CA GLU A 141 -3.05 7.23 -9.25
C GLU A 141 -1.95 6.18 -8.97
N ASN A 142 -2.22 4.89 -9.21
CA ASN A 142 -1.21 3.84 -9.10
C ASN A 142 -0.06 4.04 -10.10
N GLN A 143 -0.36 4.44 -11.33
CA GLN A 143 0.65 4.74 -12.35
C GLN A 143 1.50 5.95 -11.96
N TYR A 144 0.88 7.01 -11.43
CA TYR A 144 1.57 8.20 -10.96
C TYR A 144 2.53 7.86 -9.81
N SER A 145 2.05 7.19 -8.77
CA SER A 145 2.90 6.80 -7.63
C SER A 145 3.99 5.81 -8.00
N ARG A 146 3.80 4.98 -9.03
CA ARG A 146 4.89 4.17 -9.62
C ARG A 146 5.99 5.03 -10.22
N GLY A 147 5.63 6.08 -10.96
CA GLY A 147 6.58 7.05 -11.49
C GLY A 147 7.41 7.70 -10.38
N GLN A 148 6.75 8.12 -9.30
CA GLN A 148 7.45 8.66 -8.12
C GLN A 148 8.40 7.64 -7.49
N CYS A 149 8.00 6.36 -7.38
CA CYS A 149 8.90 5.31 -6.88
C CYS A 149 10.13 5.13 -7.77
N THR A 150 9.99 5.17 -9.09
CA THR A 150 11.14 5.10 -10.00
C THR A 150 12.10 6.26 -9.77
N GLU A 151 11.58 7.50 -9.69
CA GLU A 151 12.41 8.67 -9.42
C GLU A 151 13.10 8.61 -8.05
N ILE A 152 12.42 8.12 -7.01
CA ILE A 152 13.02 7.90 -5.69
C ILE A 152 14.16 6.88 -5.74
N LEU A 153 14.01 5.80 -6.51
CA LEU A 153 15.00 4.72 -6.59
C LEU A 153 16.22 5.11 -7.44
N ASP A 154 16.06 6.07 -8.36
CA ASP A 154 17.12 6.60 -9.22
C ASP A 154 17.85 7.82 -8.62
N TRP A 155 17.36 8.35 -7.49
CA TRP A 155 17.91 9.50 -6.76
C TRP A 155 19.19 9.17 -5.99
#